data_AF-A0A441HUP6-F1
#
_entry.id   AF-A0A441HUP6-F1
#
_cell.length_a   1.000
_cell.length_b   1.000
_cell.length_c   1.000
_cell.angle_alpha   90.00
_cell.angle_beta   90.00
_cell.angle_gamma   90.00
#
_symmetry.space_group_name_H-M   'P 1'
#
loop_
_entity.id
_entity.type
_entity.pdbx_description
1 polymer ?
#
loop_
_entity_poly.entity_id
_entity_poly.type
_entity_poly.pdbx_seq_one_letter_code
_entity_poly.pdbx_strand_id
1 'polypeptide(L)'
;MLSDLAKLIEQDHLALDAFVKGNPEPLKSLFSQRDDVVIANPFGPPAKGWKKAAETMDRAATNYRDGEVIGFDRVSEYATTDLGYIIEIERVRSKVGGSDKLVPIALRTTTIFRREKGAWKIVLRHADPITSPRPAASIVGE
;
A
#
# COMPACT_ATOMS: atom_id res chain seq x y z
N MET A 1 23.18 -5.12 10.80
CA MET A 1 22.13 -4.09 10.93
C MET A 1 21.37 -4.02 9.62
N LEU A 2 20.03 -3.99 9.68
CA LEU A 2 19.19 -3.77 8.48
C LEU A 2 19.47 -2.38 7.91
N SER A 3 19.40 -2.24 6.58
CA SER A 3 19.48 -0.94 5.92
C SER A 3 18.33 -0.03 6.39
N ASP A 4 18.50 1.29 6.30
CA ASP A 4 17.42 2.22 6.70
C ASP A 4 16.16 2.06 5.84
N LEU A 5 16.30 1.60 4.59
CA LEU A 5 15.17 1.26 3.74
C LEU A 5 14.43 0.02 4.26
N ALA A 6 15.16 -1.03 4.65
CA ALA A 6 14.55 -2.24 5.22
C ALA A 6 13.75 -1.93 6.50
N LYS A 7 14.25 -1.02 7.35
CA LYS A 7 13.50 -0.54 8.52
C LYS A 7 12.22 0.19 8.12
N LEU A 8 12.26 1.03 7.08
CA LEU A 8 11.04 1.70 6.59
C LEU A 8 10.03 0.68 6.05
N ILE A 9 10.49 -0.36 5.35
CA ILE A 9 9.62 -1.42 4.84
C ILE A 9 8.95 -2.18 5.99
N GLU A 10 9.68 -2.51 7.05
CA GLU A 10 9.08 -3.10 8.26
C GLU A 10 8.04 -2.17 8.92
N GLN A 11 8.31 -0.85 8.93
CA GLN A 11 7.33 0.13 9.40
C GLN A 11 6.10 0.21 8.49
N ASP A 12 6.26 0.10 7.16
CA ASP A 12 5.16 0.03 6.19
C ASP A 12 4.29 -1.21 6.44
N HIS A 13 4.92 -2.36 6.70
CA HIS A 13 4.23 -3.61 7.05
C HIS A 13 3.41 -3.49 8.33
N LEU A 14 3.97 -2.87 9.38
CA LEU A 14 3.24 -2.59 10.63
C LEU A 14 2.13 -1.55 10.42
N ALA A 15 2.37 -0.55 9.56
CA ALA A 15 1.38 0.46 9.24
C ALA A 15 0.20 -0.11 8.44
N LEU A 16 0.43 -1.09 7.57
CA LEU A 16 -0.63 -1.80 6.85
C LEU A 16 -1.54 -2.57 7.81
N ASP A 17 -1.00 -3.17 8.87
CA ASP A 17 -1.79 -3.86 9.89
C ASP A 17 -2.78 -2.90 10.59
N ALA A 18 -2.34 -1.68 10.90
CA ALA A 18 -3.25 -0.64 11.40
C ALA A 18 -4.26 -0.20 10.31
N PHE A 19 -3.83 -0.12 9.05
CA PHE A 19 -4.68 0.28 7.93
C PHE A 19 -5.87 -0.66 7.75
N VAL A 20 -5.64 -1.98 7.80
CA VAL A 20 -6.71 -2.99 7.65
C VAL A 20 -7.62 -3.12 8.88
N LYS A 21 -7.29 -2.41 9.96
CA LYS A 21 -8.15 -2.17 11.13
C LYS A 21 -8.93 -0.85 11.04
N GLY A 22 -8.77 -0.11 9.94
CA GLY A 22 -9.45 1.16 9.69
C GLY A 22 -8.67 2.41 10.13
N ASN A 23 -7.39 2.28 10.49
CA ASN A 23 -6.55 3.42 10.89
C ASN A 23 -5.48 3.74 9.83
N PRO A 24 -5.64 4.81 9.02
CA PRO A 24 -4.69 5.18 7.98
C PRO A 24 -3.46 5.95 8.50
N GLU A 25 -3.48 6.47 9.73
CA GLU A 25 -2.47 7.43 10.22
C GLU A 25 -1.04 6.90 10.20
N PRO A 26 -0.75 5.66 10.64
CA PRO A 26 0.61 5.13 10.61
C PRO A 26 1.16 5.10 9.18
N LEU A 27 0.35 4.68 8.21
CA LEU A 27 0.78 4.59 6.81
C LEU A 27 1.01 5.98 6.22
N LYS A 28 0.09 6.93 6.47
CA LYS A 28 0.22 8.33 6.06
C LYS A 28 1.53 8.96 6.53
N SER A 29 2.01 8.62 7.73
CA SER A 29 3.27 9.16 8.27
C SER A 29 4.53 8.77 7.48
N LEU A 30 4.48 7.64 6.76
CA LEU A 30 5.59 7.11 5.97
C LEU A 30 5.64 7.70 4.56
N PHE A 31 4.55 8.29 4.08
CA PHE A 31 4.46 8.88 2.76
C PHE A 31 5.21 10.23 2.67
N SER A 32 5.71 10.51 1.47
CA SER A 32 6.17 11.85 1.11
C SER A 32 4.99 12.82 1.11
N GLN A 33 5.23 14.05 1.56
CA GLN A 33 4.23 15.13 1.56
C GLN A 33 4.36 16.05 0.35
N ARG A 34 5.14 15.66 -0.67
CA ARG A 34 5.32 16.41 -1.90
C ARG A 34 4.11 16.31 -2.83
N ASP A 35 4.10 17.13 -3.87
CA ASP A 35 3.07 17.20 -4.91
C ASP A 35 3.17 16.05 -5.93
N ASP A 36 4.28 15.33 -5.94
CA ASP A 36 4.54 14.22 -6.84
C ASP A 36 4.20 12.83 -6.27
N VAL A 37 3.80 12.75 -4.99
CA VAL A 37 3.39 11.49 -4.36
C VAL A 37 2.16 10.91 -5.04
N VAL A 38 2.11 9.59 -5.23
CA VAL A 38 0.98 8.90 -5.85
C VAL A 38 0.50 7.74 -4.98
N ILE A 39 -0.81 7.61 -4.85
CA ILE A 39 -1.44 6.37 -4.39
C ILE A 39 -2.47 5.88 -5.42
N ALA A 40 -2.41 4.60 -5.75
CA ALA A 40 -3.38 3.91 -6.58
C ALA A 40 -3.85 2.68 -5.79
N ASN A 41 -4.99 2.79 -5.12
CA ASN A 41 -5.55 1.72 -4.29
C ASN A 41 -6.67 1.00 -5.07
N PRO A 42 -7.16 -0.16 -4.61
CA PRO A 42 -8.09 -0.98 -5.40
C PRO A 42 -9.53 -0.42 -5.45
N PHE A 43 -9.76 0.79 -4.92
CA PHE A 43 -11.10 1.39 -4.79
C PHE A 43 -11.32 2.61 -5.69
N GLY A 44 -10.32 3.03 -6.47
CA GLY A 44 -10.47 4.19 -7.34
C GLY A 44 -9.24 4.45 -8.23
N PRO A 45 -9.32 5.50 -9.07
CA PRO A 45 -8.20 5.88 -9.92
C PRO A 45 -7.01 6.41 -9.09
N PRO A 46 -5.80 6.45 -9.67
CA PRO A 46 -4.63 7.02 -9.01
C PRO A 46 -4.86 8.48 -8.56
N ALA A 47 -4.43 8.80 -7.35
CA ALA A 47 -4.45 10.13 -6.77
C ALA A 47 -3.02 10.66 -6.62
N LYS A 48 -2.75 11.83 -7.21
CA LYS A 48 -1.44 12.51 -7.18
C LYS A 48 -1.45 13.74 -6.27
N GLY A 49 -0.38 13.92 -5.51
CA GLY A 49 -0.14 15.00 -4.56
C GLY A 49 -0.68 14.71 -3.16
N TRP A 50 0.05 15.15 -2.13
CA TRP A 50 -0.17 14.76 -0.74
C TRP A 50 -1.63 14.88 -0.27
N LYS A 51 -2.27 16.03 -0.50
CA LYS A 51 -3.67 16.25 -0.10
C LYS A 51 -4.60 15.16 -0.65
N LYS A 52 -4.52 14.89 -1.96
CA LYS A 52 -5.37 13.89 -2.62
C LYS A 52 -5.00 12.47 -2.17
N ALA A 53 -3.72 12.19 -1.96
CA ALA A 53 -3.26 10.88 -1.49
C ALA A 53 -3.75 10.60 -0.06
N ALA A 54 -3.65 11.56 0.85
CA ALA A 54 -4.17 11.46 2.22
C ALA A 54 -5.68 11.23 2.24
N GLU A 55 -6.47 12.05 1.53
CA GLU A 55 -7.92 11.88 1.42
C GLU A 55 -8.31 10.51 0.81
N THR A 56 -7.50 9.99 -0.11
CA THR A 56 -7.71 8.67 -0.74
C THR A 56 -7.40 7.53 0.23
N MET A 57 -6.37 7.67 1.06
CA MET A 57 -6.08 6.73 2.15
C MET A 57 -7.19 6.73 3.21
N ASP A 58 -7.68 7.91 3.59
CA ASP A 58 -8.75 8.05 4.58
C ASP A 58 -10.01 7.32 4.12
N ARG A 59 -10.48 7.58 2.89
CA ARG A 59 -11.64 6.88 2.31
C ARG A 59 -11.41 5.38 2.15
N ALA A 60 -10.19 4.95 1.82
CA ALA A 60 -9.92 3.53 1.66
C ALA A 60 -9.94 2.78 2.99
N ALA A 61 -9.40 3.37 4.06
CA ALA A 61 -9.37 2.77 5.38
C ALA A 61 -10.79 2.52 5.93
N THR A 62 -11.78 3.36 5.60
CA THR A 62 -13.18 3.14 6.04
C THR A 62 -13.80 1.86 5.47
N ASN A 63 -13.22 1.27 4.42
CA ASN A 63 -13.70 0.00 3.87
C ASN A 63 -13.21 -1.21 4.65
N TYR A 64 -12.35 -1.04 5.66
CA TYR A 64 -11.76 -2.13 6.42
C TYR A 64 -12.09 -2.04 7.91
N ARG A 65 -12.29 -3.19 8.56
CA ARG A 65 -12.50 -3.28 10.01
C ARG A 65 -12.03 -4.63 10.56
N ASP A 66 -11.60 -4.64 11.82
CA ASP A 66 -11.22 -5.86 12.57
C ASP A 66 -10.18 -6.73 11.84
N GLY A 67 -9.34 -6.11 11.01
CA GLY A 67 -8.39 -6.83 10.18
C GLY A 67 -7.05 -7.12 10.84
N GLU A 68 -6.24 -7.88 10.13
CA GLU A 68 -4.85 -8.18 10.48
C GLU A 68 -4.05 -8.49 9.21
N VAL A 69 -2.76 -8.18 9.25
CA VAL A 69 -1.81 -8.68 8.24
C VAL A 69 -1.48 -10.14 8.53
N ILE A 70 -1.52 -10.96 7.48
CA ILE A 70 -1.19 -12.39 7.52
C ILE A 70 0.24 -12.64 7.03
N GLY A 71 0.71 -11.85 6.07
CA GLY A 71 2.08 -11.94 5.58
C GLY A 71 2.33 -11.16 4.29
N PHE A 72 3.59 -11.20 3.87
CA PHE A 72 4.10 -10.51 2.69
C PHE A 72 4.93 -11.49 1.85
N ASP A 73 4.54 -11.70 0.60
CA ASP A 73 5.35 -12.46 -0.35
C ASP A 73 6.18 -11.46 -1.18
N ARG A 74 7.47 -11.27 -0.84
CA ARG A 74 8.37 -10.39 -1.61
C ARG A 74 8.68 -10.99 -2.97
N VAL A 75 8.28 -10.30 -4.04
CA VAL A 75 8.48 -10.72 -5.43
C VAL A 75 9.76 -10.12 -6.01
N SER A 76 10.00 -8.83 -5.77
CA SER A 76 11.18 -8.12 -6.25
C SER A 76 11.54 -6.98 -5.32
N GLU A 77 12.83 -6.66 -5.25
CA GLU A 77 13.36 -5.50 -4.55
C GLU A 77 14.62 -5.01 -5.28
N TYR A 78 14.78 -3.69 -5.35
CA TYR A 78 16.04 -3.08 -5.73
C TYR A 78 16.16 -1.69 -5.11
N ALA A 79 17.38 -1.29 -4.77
CA ALA A 79 17.65 0.03 -4.21
C ALA A 79 19.00 0.59 -4.66
N THR A 80 19.01 1.90 -4.86
CA THR A 80 20.20 2.76 -4.90
C THR A 80 20.29 3.53 -3.58
N THR A 81 21.22 4.49 -3.49
CA THR A 81 21.34 5.37 -2.31
C THR A 81 20.08 6.18 -2.02
N ASP A 82 19.34 6.59 -3.07
CA ASP A 82 18.27 7.61 -2.95
C ASP A 82 16.90 7.15 -3.48
N LEU A 83 16.84 6.01 -4.16
CA LEU A 83 15.61 5.45 -4.72
C LEU A 83 15.58 3.94 -4.51
N GLY A 84 14.44 3.38 -4.10
CA GLY A 84 14.24 1.95 -4.04
C GLY A 84 12.81 1.57 -4.38
N TYR A 85 12.58 0.30 -4.67
CA TYR A 85 11.24 -0.23 -4.84
C TYR A 85 11.13 -1.65 -4.30
N ILE A 86 9.92 -2.03 -3.93
CA ILE A 86 9.51 -3.41 -3.70
C ILE A 86 8.28 -3.75 -4.54
N ILE A 87 8.16 -5.02 -4.91
CA ILE A 87 6.91 -5.63 -5.38
C ILE A 87 6.58 -6.75 -4.42
N GLU A 88 5.36 -6.75 -3.88
CA GLU A 88 4.89 -7.76 -2.93
C GLU A 88 3.50 -8.27 -3.29
N ILE A 89 3.18 -9.48 -2.81
CA ILE A 89 1.79 -9.86 -2.56
C ILE A 89 1.55 -9.68 -1.06
N GLU A 90 0.74 -8.70 -0.72
CA GLU A 90 0.31 -8.44 0.65
C GLU A 90 -0.92 -9.29 0.96
N ARG A 91 -0.85 -10.06 2.05
CA ARG A 91 -1.93 -10.94 2.48
C ARG A 91 -2.47 -10.43 3.79
N VAL A 92 -3.76 -10.09 3.79
CA VAL A 92 -4.47 -9.64 4.99
C VAL A 92 -5.77 -10.43 5.15
N ARG A 93 -6.34 -10.35 6.34
CA ARG A 93 -7.72 -10.75 6.59
C ARG A 93 -8.45 -9.55 7.17
N SER A 94 -9.63 -9.20 6.66
CA SER A 94 -10.39 -8.06 7.17
C SER A 94 -11.88 -8.20 6.86
N LYS A 95 -12.72 -7.47 7.59
CA LYS A 95 -14.12 -7.23 7.22
C LYS A 95 -14.14 -6.08 6.23
N VAL A 96 -14.77 -6.28 5.07
CA VAL A 96 -14.74 -5.32 3.97
C VAL A 96 -16.11 -4.74 3.67
N GLY A 97 -16.19 -3.42 3.53
CA GLY A 97 -17.42 -2.69 3.27
C GLY A 97 -18.46 -2.90 4.37
N GLY A 98 -19.70 -3.24 3.98
CA GLY A 98 -20.78 -3.52 4.93
C GLY A 98 -20.82 -4.96 5.47
N SER A 99 -19.84 -5.82 5.14
CA SER A 99 -19.85 -7.22 5.55
C SER A 99 -19.29 -7.42 6.96
N ASP A 100 -19.91 -8.29 7.75
CA ASP A 100 -19.37 -8.73 9.05
C ASP A 100 -18.48 -9.98 8.96
N LYS A 101 -18.28 -10.53 7.75
CA LYS A 101 -17.41 -11.69 7.55
C LYS A 101 -15.95 -11.25 7.42
N LEU A 102 -15.07 -11.87 8.21
CA LEU A 102 -13.63 -11.78 7.98
C LEU A 102 -13.27 -12.61 6.74
N VAL A 103 -12.75 -11.95 5.71
CA VAL A 103 -12.37 -12.60 4.45
C VAL A 103 -10.87 -12.42 4.18
N PRO A 104 -10.22 -13.41 3.55
CA PRO A 104 -8.85 -13.25 3.08
C PRO A 104 -8.81 -12.28 1.89
N ILE A 105 -7.78 -11.44 1.84
CA ILE A 105 -7.54 -10.47 0.78
C ILE A 105 -6.06 -10.56 0.40
N ALA A 106 -5.79 -10.58 -0.90
CA ALA A 106 -4.45 -10.52 -1.44
C ALA A 106 -4.35 -9.36 -2.42
N LEU A 107 -3.39 -8.46 -2.18
CA LEU A 107 -3.12 -7.33 -3.07
C LEU A 107 -1.70 -7.47 -3.61
N ARG A 108 -1.57 -7.39 -4.93
CA ARG A 108 -0.27 -7.16 -5.56
C ARG A 108 0.06 -5.69 -5.40
N THR A 109 1.20 -5.38 -4.79
CA THR A 109 1.63 -4.02 -4.53
C THR A 109 2.97 -3.70 -5.20
N THR A 110 3.11 -2.46 -5.66
CA THR A 110 4.39 -1.85 -6.02
C THR A 110 4.53 -0.61 -5.17
N THR A 111 5.58 -0.57 -4.34
CA THR A 111 5.88 0.58 -3.48
C THR A 111 7.24 1.12 -3.87
N ILE A 112 7.31 2.41 -4.20
CA ILE A 112 8.53 3.12 -4.54
C ILE A 112 8.86 4.06 -3.38
N PHE A 113 10.12 4.05 -2.99
CA PHE A 113 10.67 4.84 -1.92
C PHE A 113 11.71 5.82 -2.46
N ARG A 114 11.73 7.02 -1.89
CA ARG A 114 12.75 8.04 -2.16
C ARG A 114 13.32 8.56 -0.86
N ARG A 115 14.62 8.85 -0.84
CA ARG A 115 15.25 9.53 0.29
C ARG A 115 14.97 11.03 0.24
N GLU A 116 14.45 11.57 1.34
CA GLU A 116 14.11 12.98 1.52
C GLU A 116 14.70 13.48 2.84
N LYS A 117 15.59 14.49 2.77
CA LYS A 117 16.25 15.08 3.95
C LYS A 117 16.87 14.03 4.89
N GLY A 118 17.45 12.97 4.32
CA GLY A 118 18.11 11.88 5.05
C GLY A 118 17.22 10.70 5.44
N ALA A 119 15.89 10.83 5.36
CA ALA A 119 14.93 9.77 5.69
C ALA A 119 14.27 9.18 4.44
N TRP A 120 13.94 7.88 4.45
CA TRP A 120 13.16 7.27 3.37
C TRP A 120 11.68 7.65 3.49
N LYS A 121 11.02 7.83 2.34
CA LYS A 121 9.59 8.12 2.21
C LYS A 121 8.98 7.32 1.08
N ILE A 122 7.73 6.88 1.25
CA ILE A 122 6.92 6.30 0.17
C ILE A 122 6.52 7.43 -0.79
N VAL A 123 6.88 7.31 -2.06
CA VAL A 123 6.54 8.28 -3.10
C VAL A 123 5.51 7.75 -4.10
N LEU A 124 5.41 6.43 -4.23
CA LEU A 124 4.35 5.78 -4.99
C LEU A 124 3.95 4.50 -4.29
N ARG A 125 2.65 4.27 -4.18
CA ARG A 125 2.10 2.96 -3.81
C ARG A 125 0.95 2.62 -4.72
N HIS A 126 1.08 1.51 -5.45
CA HIS A 126 0.05 0.96 -6.33
C HIS A 126 -0.32 -0.42 -5.82
N ALA A 127 -1.59 -0.64 -5.49
CA ALA A 127 -2.14 -1.90 -5.02
C ALA A 127 -3.38 -2.32 -5.84
N ASP A 128 -3.37 -3.55 -6.35
CA ASP A 128 -4.48 -4.16 -7.10
C ASP A 128 -4.77 -5.59 -6.62
N PRO A 129 -6.01 -6.08 -6.72
CA PRO A 129 -6.37 -7.46 -6.31
C PRO A 129 -5.95 -8.53 -7.34
N ILE A 130 -5.20 -8.16 -8.38
CA ILE A 130 -4.83 -9.04 -9.50
C ILE A 130 -3.63 -9.90 -9.09
N THR A 131 -3.92 -11.05 -8.50
CA THR A 131 -2.92 -12.01 -7.98
C THR A 131 -2.92 -13.35 -8.70
N SER A 132 -3.78 -13.52 -9.70
CA SER A 132 -3.87 -14.71 -10.57
C SER A 132 -4.13 -14.31 -12.03
N PRO A 133 -3.87 -15.20 -13.00
CA PRO A 133 -4.19 -14.96 -14.39
C PRO A 133 -5.66 -14.60 -14.58
N ARG A 134 -5.93 -13.61 -15.44
CA ARG A 134 -7.28 -13.20 -15.84
C ARG A 134 -7.41 -13.31 -17.35
N PRO A 135 -8.61 -13.55 -17.89
CA PRO A 135 -8.83 -13.49 -19.34
C PRO A 135 -8.53 -12.09 -19.88
N ALA A 136 -8.10 -11.99 -21.13
CA ALA A 136 -7.78 -10.72 -21.78
C ALA A 136 -8.96 -9.73 -21.75
N ALA A 137 -10.20 -10.22 -21.85
CA ALA A 137 -11.42 -9.40 -21.76
C ALA A 137 -11.52 -8.59 -20.45
N SER A 138 -10.83 -8.98 -19.37
CA SER A 138 -10.84 -8.27 -18.09
C SER A 138 -10.25 -6.84 -18.11
N ILE A 139 -9.65 -6.40 -19.24
CA ILE A 139 -9.16 -5.03 -19.40
C ILE A 139 -10.21 -4.09 -20.01
N VAL A 140 -11.30 -4.63 -20.55
CA VAL A 140 -12.38 -3.83 -21.14
C VAL A 140 -13.34 -3.47 -20.00
N GLY A 141 -13.47 -2.17 -19.72
CA GLY A 141 -14.44 -1.66 -18.76
C GLY A 141 -15.81 -1.55 -19.43
N GLU A 142 -16.60 -2.62 -19.36
CA GLU A 142 -18.03 -2.59 -19.68
C GLU A 142 -18.85 -2.12 -18.48
#